data_AF-A0A7V9KGD8-F1
#
_entry.id   AF-A0A7V9KGD8-F1
#
_cell.length_a   1.000
_cell.length_b   1.000
_cell.length_c   1.000
_cell.angle_alpha   90.00
_cell.angle_beta   90.00
_cell.angle_gamma   90.00
#
_symmetry.space_group_name_H-M   'P 1'
#
loop_
_entity.id
_entity.type
_entity.pdbx_description
1 polymer ?
#
loop_
_entity_poly.entity_id
_entity_poly.type
_entity_poly.pdbx_seq_one_letter_code
_entity_poly.pdbx_strand_id
1 'polypeptide(L)'
;GTIEGVDVAGRTLALSVHIPGNVLAGNWKAVVYVDDQSTDEQQAAMLKVFTGQLGGAIADFAALIGEVVAVERAPIAFAVEDGKGTFTIGSFVEAELEPFMGSTGPTTLNDTAFSTIPGAPAFPGKATHYRREESEHGLADIDLRGHNAVQGLFRFEA
;
A
#
# COMPACT_ATOMS: atom_id res chain seq x y z
N GLY A 1 -15.33 -5.19 4.59
CA GLY A 1 -15.90 -3.94 5.12
C GLY A 1 -16.87 -3.39 4.11
N THR A 2 -17.60 -2.33 4.44
CA THR A 2 -18.54 -1.70 3.50
C THR A 2 -18.11 -0.26 3.18
N ILE A 3 -18.33 0.17 1.94
CA ILE A 3 -18.12 1.56 1.50
C ILE A 3 -19.46 2.05 0.93
N GLU A 4 -20.07 3.05 1.56
CA GLU A 4 -21.39 3.58 1.15
C GLU A 4 -22.47 2.49 0.94
N GLY A 5 -22.38 1.37 1.68
CA GLY A 5 -23.30 0.22 1.55
C GLY A 5 -22.84 -0.87 0.58
N VAL A 6 -21.79 -0.66 -0.20
CA VAL A 6 -21.16 -1.67 -1.07
C VAL A 6 -20.24 -2.55 -0.24
N ASP A 7 -20.46 -3.88 -0.25
CA ASP A 7 -19.55 -4.82 0.40
C ASP A 7 -18.26 -4.96 -0.41
N VAL A 8 -17.13 -4.63 0.22
CA VAL A 8 -15.77 -4.77 -0.34
C VAL A 8 -14.92 -5.74 0.49
N ALA A 9 -15.56 -6.62 1.27
CA ALA A 9 -14.85 -7.66 2.01
C ALA A 9 -14.03 -8.56 1.07
N GLY A 10 -12.79 -8.84 1.47
CA GLY A 10 -11.86 -9.68 0.70
C GLY A 10 -11.43 -9.08 -0.63
N ARG A 11 -11.62 -7.78 -0.86
CA ARG A 11 -11.06 -7.03 -2.01
C ARG A 11 -9.88 -6.19 -1.54
N THR A 12 -8.90 -6.05 -2.41
CA THR A 12 -7.69 -5.28 -2.15
C THR A 12 -7.54 -4.16 -3.17
N LEU A 13 -7.06 -3.00 -2.72
CA LEU A 13 -6.55 -1.95 -3.59
C LEU A 13 -5.10 -1.68 -3.19
N ALA A 14 -4.21 -1.62 -4.17
CA ALA A 14 -2.80 -1.36 -3.97
C ALA A 14 -2.35 -0.14 -4.77
N LEU A 15 -1.28 0.49 -4.30
CA LEU A 15 -0.63 1.61 -4.97
C LEU A 15 0.84 1.27 -5.18
N SER A 16 1.30 1.30 -6.42
CA SER A 16 2.73 1.37 -6.72
C SER A 16 3.09 2.83 -6.92
N VAL A 17 3.99 3.36 -6.09
CA VAL A 17 4.28 4.79 -6.04
C VAL A 17 5.74 5.10 -6.30
N HIS A 18 5.99 6.21 -7.00
CA HIS A 18 7.28 6.88 -7.02
C HIS A 18 7.21 8.16 -6.22
N ILE A 19 8.08 8.27 -5.22
CA ILE A 19 8.24 9.44 -4.35
C ILE A 19 9.57 10.11 -4.71
N PRO A 20 9.58 11.34 -5.25
CA PRO A 20 10.80 11.98 -5.74
C PRO A 20 11.71 12.52 -4.63
N GLY A 21 11.23 12.59 -3.38
CA GLY A 21 11.98 13.16 -2.27
C GLY A 21 11.27 13.00 -0.93
N ASN A 22 11.01 14.10 -0.24
CA ASN A 22 10.30 14.05 1.04
C ASN A 22 8.87 13.53 0.84
N VAL A 23 8.56 12.42 1.50
CA VAL A 23 7.25 11.74 1.51
C VAL A 23 6.11 12.75 1.74
N LEU A 24 6.24 13.62 2.74
CA LEU A 24 5.19 14.60 3.11
C LEU A 24 5.17 15.84 2.22
N ALA A 25 6.16 16.04 1.34
CA ALA A 25 6.11 17.10 0.34
C ALA A 25 5.22 16.73 -0.86
N GLY A 26 4.72 15.49 -0.92
CA GLY A 26 3.84 15.01 -1.98
C GLY A 26 4.55 14.89 -3.33
N ASN A 27 3.82 15.20 -4.41
CA ASN A 27 4.24 15.04 -5.80
C ASN A 27 4.57 13.58 -6.16
N TRP A 28 3.81 12.64 -5.60
CA TRP A 28 3.99 11.23 -5.93
C TRP A 28 3.35 10.93 -7.28
N LYS A 29 3.95 9.98 -8.00
CA LYS A 29 3.34 9.33 -9.14
C LYS A 29 2.85 7.95 -8.73
N ALA A 30 1.60 7.61 -9.01
CA ALA A 30 0.99 6.37 -8.55
C ALA A 30 0.34 5.58 -9.70
N VAL A 31 0.61 4.28 -9.75
CA VAL A 31 -0.27 3.31 -10.42
C VAL A 31 -1.21 2.75 -9.36
N VAL A 32 -2.52 2.80 -9.64
CA VAL A 32 -3.54 2.22 -8.76
C VAL A 32 -3.93 0.84 -9.30
N TYR A 33 -3.81 -0.18 -8.45
CA TYR A 33 -4.26 -1.52 -8.76
C TYR A 33 -5.48 -1.89 -7.95
N VAL A 34 -6.52 -2.35 -8.64
CA VAL A 34 -7.72 -2.91 -8.03
C VAL A 34 -7.70 -4.42 -8.25
N ASP A 35 -8.00 -5.16 -7.19
CA ASP A 35 -8.11 -6.63 -7.23
C ASP A 35 -9.04 -7.06 -8.39
N ASP A 36 -8.54 -7.94 -9.25
CA ASP A 36 -9.24 -8.39 -10.46
C ASP A 36 -10.55 -9.14 -10.18
N GLN A 37 -10.75 -9.64 -8.96
CA GLN A 37 -12.00 -10.25 -8.48
C GLN A 37 -13.04 -9.21 -8.02
N SER A 38 -12.74 -7.91 -8.11
CA SER A 38 -13.69 -6.86 -7.76
C SER A 38 -14.78 -6.72 -8.82
N THR A 39 -16.02 -6.45 -8.42
CA THR A 39 -17.03 -5.94 -9.36
C THR A 39 -16.74 -4.49 -9.73
N ASP A 40 -17.36 -3.98 -10.79
CA ASP A 40 -17.24 -2.57 -11.19
C ASP A 40 -17.76 -1.63 -10.10
N GLU A 41 -18.80 -2.04 -9.38
CA GLU A 41 -19.33 -1.30 -8.23
C GLU A 41 -18.33 -1.26 -7.07
N GLN A 42 -17.69 -2.39 -6.75
CA GLN A 42 -16.65 -2.47 -5.72
C GLN A 42 -15.42 -1.62 -6.11
N GLN A 43 -14.99 -1.68 -7.37
CA GLN A 43 -13.91 -0.84 -7.88
C GLN A 43 -14.26 0.65 -7.72
N ALA A 44 -15.45 1.07 -8.15
CA ALA A 44 -15.87 2.46 -8.05
C ALA A 44 -15.89 2.93 -6.59
N ALA A 45 -16.41 2.11 -5.68
CA ALA A 45 -16.45 2.41 -4.25
C ALA A 45 -15.04 2.54 -3.65
N MET A 46 -14.13 1.60 -3.94
CA MET A 46 -12.74 1.67 -3.48
C MET A 46 -12.02 2.90 -4.04
N LEU A 47 -12.18 3.20 -5.34
CA LEU A 47 -11.56 4.38 -5.94
C LEU A 47 -12.07 5.68 -5.31
N LYS A 48 -13.35 5.81 -4.94
CA LYS A 48 -13.84 6.98 -4.20
C LYS A 48 -13.11 7.16 -2.87
N VAL A 49 -12.89 6.08 -2.11
CA VAL A 49 -12.12 6.14 -0.86
C VAL A 49 -10.69 6.57 -1.14
N PHE A 50 -9.96 5.84 -1.97
CA PHE A 50 -8.52 6.02 -2.15
C PHE A 50 -8.12 7.23 -3.01
N THR A 51 -9.09 7.88 -3.67
CA THR A 51 -8.92 9.22 -4.27
C THR A 51 -9.30 10.34 -3.31
N GLY A 52 -9.64 10.03 -2.06
CA GLY A 52 -9.92 11.01 -1.01
C GLY A 52 -11.31 11.64 -1.07
N GLN A 53 -12.20 11.22 -1.98
CA GLN A 53 -13.53 11.82 -2.14
C GLN A 53 -14.41 11.65 -0.90
N LEU A 54 -14.16 10.60 -0.10
CA LEU A 54 -14.90 10.34 1.13
C LEU A 54 -14.27 10.98 2.38
N GLY A 55 -13.19 11.75 2.23
CA GLY A 55 -12.56 12.49 3.32
C GLY A 55 -11.73 11.63 4.29
N GLY A 56 -11.52 12.17 5.50
CA GLY A 56 -10.76 11.52 6.57
C GLY A 56 -9.27 11.36 6.28
N ALA A 57 -8.59 10.50 7.04
CA ALA A 57 -7.14 10.29 6.92
C ALA A 57 -6.71 9.80 5.53
N ILE A 58 -7.60 9.13 4.78
CA ILE A 58 -7.31 8.72 3.40
C ILE A 58 -7.26 9.91 2.45
N ALA A 59 -8.06 10.96 2.67
CA ALA A 59 -7.98 12.17 1.86
C ALA A 59 -6.65 12.90 2.04
N ASP A 60 -6.11 12.96 3.26
CA ASP A 60 -4.78 13.51 3.53
C ASP A 60 -3.68 12.71 2.82
N PHE A 61 -3.80 11.38 2.82
CA PHE A 61 -2.90 10.51 2.06
C PHE A 61 -3.04 10.71 0.54
N ALA A 62 -4.25 10.77 0.02
CA ALA A 62 -4.52 10.97 -1.41
C ALA A 62 -3.97 12.32 -1.91
N ALA A 63 -3.95 13.35 -1.07
CA ALA A 63 -3.39 14.65 -1.39
C ALA A 63 -1.86 14.63 -1.63
N LEU A 64 -1.15 13.57 -1.22
CA LEU A 64 0.29 13.39 -1.50
C LEU A 64 0.54 12.92 -2.94
N ILE A 65 -0.47 12.34 -3.59
CA ILE A 65 -0.42 11.87 -4.97
C ILE A 65 -0.62 13.08 -5.89
N GLY A 66 0.44 13.47 -6.60
CA GLY A 66 0.38 14.55 -7.59
C GLY A 66 -0.14 14.07 -8.94
N GLU A 67 0.12 12.81 -9.28
CA GLU A 67 -0.27 12.22 -10.56
C GLU A 67 -0.64 10.74 -10.38
N VAL A 68 -1.84 10.37 -10.84
CA VAL A 68 -2.20 8.96 -11.05
C VAL A 68 -1.90 8.62 -12.50
N VAL A 69 -0.86 7.83 -12.73
CA VAL A 69 -0.37 7.51 -14.09
C VAL A 69 -1.19 6.40 -14.76
N ALA A 70 -1.79 5.51 -13.96
CA ALA A 70 -2.69 4.45 -14.45
C ALA A 70 -3.60 3.92 -13.33
N VAL A 71 -4.72 3.32 -13.74
CA VAL A 71 -5.61 2.53 -12.89
C VAL A 71 -5.83 1.18 -13.58
N GLU A 72 -5.36 0.11 -12.97
CA GLU A 72 -5.30 -1.23 -13.55
C GLU A 72 -6.04 -2.25 -12.69
N ARG A 73 -6.38 -3.38 -13.30
CA ARG A 73 -6.83 -4.58 -12.58
C ARG A 73 -5.76 -5.64 -12.61
N ALA A 74 -5.48 -6.22 -11.45
CA ALA A 74 -4.50 -7.30 -11.33
C ALA A 74 -4.85 -8.19 -10.13
N PRO A 75 -4.43 -9.47 -10.13
CA PRO A 75 -4.48 -10.28 -8.93
C PRO A 75 -3.53 -9.68 -7.90
N ILE A 76 -4.02 -9.43 -6.69
CA ILE A 76 -3.24 -8.87 -5.59
C ILE A 76 -3.23 -9.91 -4.47
N ALA A 77 -2.04 -10.26 -3.99
CA ALA A 77 -1.90 -11.14 -2.84
C ALA A 77 -1.01 -10.47 -1.80
N PHE A 78 -1.41 -10.60 -0.53
CA PHE A 78 -0.56 -10.21 0.59
C PHE A 78 -0.74 -11.21 1.73
N ALA A 79 0.34 -11.49 2.43
CA ALA A 79 0.30 -12.31 3.64
C ALA A 79 1.23 -11.71 4.67
N VAL A 80 0.81 -11.74 5.93
CA VAL A 80 1.64 -11.33 7.07
C VAL A 80 1.62 -12.42 8.13
N GLU A 81 2.78 -12.96 8.46
CA GLU A 81 2.98 -13.98 9.49
C GLU A 81 4.13 -13.56 10.40
N ASP A 82 3.85 -13.35 11.70
CA ASP A 82 4.83 -12.89 12.70
C ASP A 82 5.66 -11.66 12.26
N GLY A 83 5.03 -10.75 11.53
CA GLY A 83 5.67 -9.54 11.01
C GLY A 83 6.52 -9.76 9.75
N LYS A 84 6.64 -10.99 9.24
CA LYS A 84 7.13 -11.25 7.88
C LYS A 84 6.01 -11.01 6.89
N GLY A 85 6.31 -10.34 5.78
CA GLY A 85 5.32 -9.98 4.78
C GLY A 85 5.70 -10.51 3.41
N THR A 86 4.71 -10.99 2.66
CA THR A 86 4.80 -11.16 1.21
C THR A 86 3.72 -10.33 0.56
N PHE A 87 4.03 -9.74 -0.61
CA PHE A 87 3.11 -8.89 -1.35
C PHE A 87 3.37 -9.02 -2.85
N THR A 88 2.32 -9.21 -3.64
CA THR A 88 2.39 -9.26 -5.10
C THR A 88 1.25 -8.50 -5.75
N ILE A 89 1.54 -7.94 -6.93
CA ILE A 89 0.56 -7.37 -7.86
C ILE A 89 0.84 -7.97 -9.24
N GLY A 90 0.05 -8.97 -9.64
CA GLY A 90 0.25 -9.66 -10.92
C GLY A 90 1.71 -10.07 -11.15
N SER A 91 2.23 -9.72 -12.32
CA SER A 91 3.66 -9.83 -12.65
C SER A 91 4.45 -8.55 -12.38
N PHE A 92 3.78 -7.44 -12.07
CA PHE A 92 4.34 -6.09 -11.98
C PHE A 92 5.16 -5.87 -10.71
N VAL A 93 4.65 -6.33 -9.56
CA VAL A 93 5.28 -6.08 -8.25
C VAL A 93 5.41 -7.36 -7.46
N GLU A 94 6.56 -7.53 -6.83
CA GLU A 94 6.85 -8.56 -5.85
C GLU A 94 7.64 -7.94 -4.70
N ALA A 95 7.21 -8.16 -3.47
CA ALA A 95 7.89 -7.65 -2.28
C ALA A 95 7.85 -8.67 -1.15
N GLU A 96 8.97 -8.73 -0.42
CA GLU A 96 9.12 -9.49 0.80
C GLU A 96 9.70 -8.60 1.89
N LEU A 97 9.16 -8.69 3.10
CA LEU A 97 9.61 -7.96 4.27
C LEU A 97 9.98 -8.92 5.39
N GLU A 98 11.13 -8.69 6.01
CA GLU A 98 11.52 -9.33 7.26
C GLU A 98 11.60 -8.28 8.39
N PRO A 99 10.86 -8.44 9.50
CA PRO A 99 10.76 -7.41 10.52
C PRO A 99 12.03 -7.36 11.37
N PHE A 100 12.33 -6.21 11.94
CA PHE A 100 13.38 -6.13 12.96
C PHE A 100 12.95 -6.88 14.21
N MET A 101 13.83 -7.71 14.76
CA MET A 101 13.55 -8.49 15.97
C MET A 101 14.09 -7.78 17.21
N GLY A 102 13.21 -7.57 18.19
CA GLY A 102 13.56 -7.20 19.56
C GLY A 102 13.77 -8.42 20.44
N SER A 103 14.06 -8.19 21.73
CA SER A 103 14.34 -9.25 22.71
C SER A 103 13.14 -10.15 23.03
N THR A 104 11.92 -9.72 22.69
CA THR A 104 10.66 -10.43 23.00
C THR A 104 9.81 -10.75 21.77
N GLY A 105 10.33 -10.53 20.55
CA GLY A 105 9.59 -10.71 19.30
C GLY A 105 9.79 -9.55 18.32
N PRO A 106 8.96 -9.46 17.26
CA PRO A 106 9.06 -8.38 16.27
C PRO A 106 8.96 -6.98 16.90
N THR A 107 9.79 -6.07 16.42
CA THR A 107 9.78 -4.65 16.79
C THR A 107 8.49 -4.01 16.26
N THR A 108 7.88 -3.15 17.07
CA THR A 108 6.70 -2.38 16.66
C THR A 108 6.89 -0.89 16.90
N LEU A 109 6.31 -0.07 16.03
CA LEU A 109 6.20 1.37 16.15
C LEU A 109 4.71 1.72 16.32
N ASN A 110 4.39 2.52 17.33
CA ASN A 110 3.03 2.94 17.65
C ASN A 110 2.97 4.47 17.68
N ASP A 111 1.99 5.07 17.01
CA ASP A 111 1.73 6.52 16.98
C ASP A 111 2.97 7.37 16.62
N THR A 112 3.80 6.89 15.68
CA THR A 112 5.06 7.53 15.32
C THR A 112 4.98 8.29 14.00
N ALA A 113 5.80 9.33 13.84
CA ALA A 113 5.99 10.03 12.57
C ALA A 113 6.66 9.16 11.47
N PHE A 114 7.13 7.96 11.80
CA PHE A 114 7.78 7.03 10.86
C PHE A 114 6.80 6.03 10.23
N SER A 115 5.51 6.14 10.54
CA SER A 115 4.45 5.34 9.94
C SER A 115 3.29 6.23 9.54
N THR A 116 2.78 6.05 8.32
CA THR A 116 1.53 6.66 7.84
C THR A 116 0.33 5.74 8.05
N ILE A 117 0.50 4.60 8.73
CA ILE A 117 -0.57 3.63 9.00
C ILE A 117 -1.34 4.09 10.25
N PRO A 118 -2.60 4.54 10.14
CA PRO A 118 -3.40 4.95 11.27
C PRO A 118 -3.90 3.75 12.08
N GLY A 119 -3.91 3.89 13.41
CA GLY A 119 -4.68 3.03 14.31
C GLY A 119 -4.15 1.60 14.53
N ALA A 120 -2.95 1.28 14.05
CA ALA A 120 -2.34 -0.03 14.26
C ALA A 120 -0.81 0.03 14.42
N PRO A 121 -0.19 -0.94 15.13
CA PRO A 121 1.26 -1.04 15.19
C PRO A 121 1.85 -1.27 13.80
N ALA A 122 2.93 -0.55 13.50
CA ALA A 122 3.75 -0.78 12.32
C ALA A 122 4.96 -1.65 12.68
N PHE A 123 5.31 -2.59 11.81
CA PHE A 123 6.46 -3.47 11.89
C PHE A 123 7.55 -2.96 10.95
N PRO A 124 8.54 -2.22 11.45
CA PRO A 124 9.70 -1.84 10.65
C PRO A 124 10.60 -3.05 10.41
N GLY A 125 11.24 -3.08 9.25
CA GLY A 125 12.10 -4.18 8.84
C GLY A 125 12.92 -3.87 7.61
N LYS A 126 13.36 -4.93 6.94
CA LYS A 126 14.07 -4.87 5.68
C LYS A 126 13.26 -5.53 4.56
N ALA A 127 13.23 -4.88 3.41
CA ALA A 127 12.83 -5.55 2.18
C ALA A 127 13.92 -6.56 1.80
N THR A 128 13.66 -7.86 2.00
CA THR A 128 14.57 -8.93 1.56
C THR A 128 14.59 -9.02 0.04
N HIS A 129 13.44 -8.73 -0.58
CA HIS A 129 13.27 -8.55 -2.01
C HIS A 129 12.21 -7.48 -2.28
N TYR A 130 12.47 -6.60 -3.24
CA TYR A 130 11.45 -5.72 -3.82
C TYR A 130 11.73 -5.56 -5.32
N ARG A 131 10.86 -6.11 -6.15
CA ARG A 131 10.87 -5.97 -7.60
C ARG A 131 9.63 -5.21 -8.06
N ARG A 132 9.84 -4.26 -8.97
CA ARG A 132 8.79 -3.57 -9.71
C ARG A 132 9.17 -3.45 -11.18
N GLU A 133 8.27 -3.84 -12.07
CA GLU A 133 8.36 -3.68 -13.52
C GLU A 133 7.16 -2.85 -14.00
N GLU A 134 7.35 -1.54 -14.12
CA GLU A 134 6.28 -0.57 -14.43
C GLU A 134 6.75 0.54 -15.38
N SER A 135 7.80 0.30 -16.16
CA SER A 135 8.28 1.23 -17.19
C SER A 135 7.21 1.58 -18.23
N GLU A 136 6.25 0.68 -18.51
CA GLU A 136 5.09 0.95 -19.36
C GLU A 136 4.16 2.04 -18.79
N HIS A 137 4.10 2.18 -17.47
CA HIS A 137 3.33 3.22 -16.77
C HIS A 137 4.18 4.47 -16.46
N GLY A 138 5.40 4.55 -16.99
CA GLY A 138 6.31 5.68 -16.78
C GLY A 138 6.95 5.72 -15.39
N LEU A 139 6.90 4.63 -14.63
CA LEU A 139 7.64 4.47 -13.38
C LEU A 139 8.91 3.66 -13.65
N ALA A 140 10.01 3.98 -12.94
CA ALA A 140 11.26 3.24 -13.12
C ALA A 140 11.10 1.78 -12.68
N ASP A 141 11.71 0.85 -13.42
CA ASP A 141 11.86 -0.53 -12.95
C ASP A 141 12.85 -0.57 -11.79
N ILE A 142 12.56 -1.43 -10.80
CA ILE A 142 13.28 -1.51 -9.53
C ILE A 142 13.54 -2.98 -9.21
N ASP A 143 14.75 -3.30 -8.78
CA ASP A 143 15.10 -4.54 -8.08
C ASP A 143 16.02 -4.18 -6.92
N LEU A 144 15.47 -4.19 -5.71
CA LEU A 144 16.14 -3.75 -4.49
C LEU A 144 16.13 -4.83 -3.43
N ARG A 145 17.17 -4.81 -2.59
CA ARG A 145 17.32 -5.67 -1.42
C ARG A 145 17.93 -4.87 -0.26
N GLY A 146 17.61 -5.24 0.98
CA GLY A 146 18.18 -4.65 2.19
C GLY A 146 17.72 -3.21 2.50
N HIS A 147 16.74 -2.68 1.76
CA HIS A 147 16.18 -1.36 1.99
C HIS A 147 15.19 -1.39 3.15
N ASN A 148 14.98 -0.23 3.79
CA ASN A 148 14.01 -0.14 4.88
C ASN A 148 12.61 -0.37 4.34
N ALA A 149 11.83 -1.14 5.08
CA ALA A 149 10.43 -1.39 4.78
C ALA A 149 9.61 -1.33 6.06
N VAL A 150 8.34 -0.98 5.92
CA VAL A 150 7.39 -0.92 7.02
C VAL A 150 6.11 -1.58 6.54
N GLN A 151 5.57 -2.46 7.36
CA GLN A 151 4.23 -3.02 7.16
C GLN A 151 3.40 -2.83 8.42
N GLY A 152 2.09 -2.98 8.30
CA GLY A 152 1.19 -2.91 9.45
C GLY A 152 -0.20 -3.34 9.03
N LEU A 153 -1.06 -3.54 10.02
CA LEU A 153 -2.47 -3.75 9.74
C LEU A 153 -3.11 -2.40 9.47
N PHE A 154 -3.92 -2.30 8.43
CA PHE A 154 -4.70 -1.10 8.17
C PHE A 154 -6.15 -1.35 8.59
N ARG A 155 -6.67 -0.57 9.55
CA ARG A 155 -8.06 -0.63 9.98
C ARG A 155 -8.68 0.76 9.87
N PHE A 156 -9.75 0.86 9.09
CA PHE A 156 -10.59 2.06 9.03
C PHE A 156 -11.96 1.74 9.62
N GLU A 157 -12.40 2.57 10.56
CA GLU A 157 -13.75 2.55 11.13
C GLU A 157 -14.19 4.01 11.14
N ALA A 158 -15.25 4.33 10.38
CA ALA A 158 -15.82 5.66 10.26
C ALA A 158 -17.16 5.73 11.01
#